data_AF-A0A1M7Q7N8-F1
#
_entry.id   AF-A0A1M7Q7N8-F1
#
_cell.length_a   1.000
_cell.length_b   1.000
_cell.length_c   1.000
_cell.angle_alpha   90.00
_cell.angle_beta   90.00
_cell.angle_gamma   90.00
#
_symmetry.space_group_name_H-M   'P 1'
#
loop_
_entity.id
_entity.type
_entity.pdbx_description
1 polymer ?
#
loop_
_entity_poly.entity_id
_entity_poly.type
_entity_poly.pdbx_seq_one_letter_code
_entity_poly.pdbx_strand_id
1 'polypeptide(L)'
;MSTPSEIDISGLRCYDKTVDDVTYSVPRGITREARGRVWIVRVLKNKTVQVYARFTDLRFGGTRRALDAAIIHLIHSGHAWRREDVLQLNEHTAVHWRKRSGVGLCAVAYVTSRGLGRGETFFLSTYKRVASGRGLEKFRSRLVEVLESAYEIHHPASSVPYSMQKRIRQNIDQLLVDDDFRAFLDAGKRKADHIAVVEYVERISQKAGN
;
A
#
# COMPACT_ATOMS: atom_id res chain seq x y z
N MET A 1 27.93 24.01 9.04
CA MET A 1 26.60 24.21 9.64
C MET A 1 25.66 24.66 8.53
N SER A 2 24.59 24.00 8.11
CA SER A 2 23.90 22.79 8.57
C SER A 2 23.54 21.98 7.31
N THR A 3 23.79 20.68 7.29
CA THR A 3 23.32 19.79 6.23
C THR A 3 21.79 19.88 6.17
N PRO A 4 21.18 20.20 5.01
CA PRO A 4 19.74 20.21 4.91
C PRO A 4 19.25 18.78 5.12
N SER A 5 18.32 18.63 6.06
CA SER A 5 17.57 17.41 6.36
C SER A 5 17.33 16.56 5.12
N GLU A 6 18.03 15.44 5.01
CA GLU A 6 17.66 14.39 4.07
C GLU A 6 16.27 13.90 4.55
N ILE A 7 15.22 14.27 3.82
CA ILE A 7 13.88 13.87 4.20
C ILE A 7 13.82 12.36 4.07
N ASP A 8 13.58 11.72 5.21
CA ASP A 8 13.47 10.29 5.27
C ASP A 8 12.22 9.82 4.51
N ILE A 9 12.44 9.33 3.30
CA ILE A 9 11.45 8.64 2.49
C ILE A 9 11.53 7.13 2.66
N SER A 10 12.43 6.63 3.53
CA SER A 10 12.45 5.23 3.90
C SER A 10 11.10 4.87 4.51
N GLY A 11 10.53 3.75 4.04
CA GLY A 11 9.18 3.35 4.43
C GLY A 11 8.04 3.96 3.61
N LEU A 12 8.24 4.94 2.71
CA LEU A 12 7.19 5.37 1.76
C LEU A 12 7.23 4.56 0.45
N ARG A 13 6.04 4.35 -0.15
CA ARG A 13 5.95 3.80 -1.51
C ARG A 13 6.23 4.89 -2.51
N CYS A 14 7.33 4.78 -3.24
CA CYS A 14 7.74 5.74 -4.24
C CYS A 14 7.58 5.20 -5.67
N TYR A 15 7.69 6.11 -6.65
CA TYR A 15 7.90 5.83 -8.06
C TYR A 15 8.92 6.83 -8.59
N ASP A 16 9.61 6.46 -9.65
CA ASP A 16 10.61 7.35 -10.26
C ASP A 16 9.95 8.37 -11.18
N LYS A 17 10.38 9.62 -11.04
CA LYS A 17 9.92 10.73 -11.88
C LYS A 17 11.09 11.59 -12.32
N THR A 18 11.31 11.64 -13.63
CA THR A 18 12.30 12.54 -14.23
C THR A 18 11.70 13.94 -14.43
N VAL A 19 12.41 14.96 -13.99
CA VAL A 19 12.12 16.40 -14.19
C VAL A 19 13.45 17.08 -14.50
N ASP A 20 13.52 17.76 -15.64
CA ASP A 20 14.73 18.48 -16.10
C ASP A 20 15.99 17.59 -16.00
N ASP A 21 15.92 16.40 -16.61
CA ASP A 21 16.98 15.37 -16.66
C ASP A 21 17.44 14.79 -15.31
N VAL A 22 16.78 15.16 -14.20
CA VAL A 22 17.02 14.58 -12.87
C VAL A 22 15.87 13.64 -12.50
N THR A 23 16.20 12.41 -12.13
CA THR A 23 15.22 11.42 -11.63
C THR A 23 15.07 11.53 -10.13
N TYR A 24 13.83 11.77 -9.68
CA TYR A 24 13.44 11.85 -8.28
C TYR A 24 12.66 10.61 -7.86
N SER A 25 12.93 10.11 -6.65
CA SER A 25 12.08 9.10 -5.99
C SER A 25 10.89 9.81 -5.33
N VAL A 26 9.70 9.69 -5.91
CA VAL A 26 8.51 10.47 -5.51
C VAL A 26 7.49 9.57 -4.81
N PRO A 27 7.07 9.89 -3.57
CA PRO A 27 6.00 9.15 -2.91
C PRO A 27 4.68 9.13 -3.69
N ARG A 28 3.99 7.99 -3.65
CA ARG A 28 2.64 7.83 -4.18
C ARG A 28 1.70 8.82 -3.49
N GLY A 29 0.91 9.55 -4.29
CA GLY A 29 0.08 10.67 -3.81
C GLY A 29 0.68 12.04 -4.10
N ILE A 30 1.91 12.10 -4.62
CA ILE A 30 2.52 13.32 -5.17
C ILE A 30 2.62 13.18 -6.69
N THR A 31 2.24 14.23 -7.41
CA THR A 31 2.39 14.32 -8.87
C THR A 31 3.06 15.63 -9.28
N ARG A 32 3.66 15.63 -10.47
CA ARG A 32 4.27 16.81 -11.07
C ARG A 32 3.33 17.43 -12.10
N GLU A 33 3.01 18.70 -11.94
CA GLU A 33 2.41 19.52 -13.00
C GLU A 33 3.53 20.33 -13.66
N ALA A 34 3.88 19.96 -14.90
CA ALA A 34 5.04 20.50 -15.61
C ALA A 34 4.90 21.98 -15.95
N ARG A 35 3.75 22.40 -16.50
CA ARG A 35 3.52 23.80 -16.92
C ARG A 35 3.59 24.78 -15.76
N GLY A 36 2.99 24.42 -14.63
CA GLY A 36 2.98 25.24 -13.42
C GLY A 36 4.24 25.15 -12.57
N ARG A 37 5.21 24.32 -12.97
CA ARG A 37 6.40 23.98 -12.17
C ARG A 37 6.05 23.75 -10.69
N VAL A 38 5.12 22.83 -10.46
CA VAL A 38 4.54 22.58 -9.14
C VAL A 38 4.41 21.09 -8.84
N TRP A 39 4.75 20.72 -7.61
CA TRP A 39 4.40 19.42 -7.04
C TRP A 39 3.04 19.51 -6.38
N ILE A 40 2.18 18.54 -6.68
CA ILE A 40 0.81 18.48 -6.15
C ILE A 40 0.71 17.25 -5.26
N VAL A 41 0.44 17.46 -3.98
CA VAL A 41 -0.01 16.40 -3.08
C VAL A 41 -1.51 16.26 -3.29
N ARG A 42 -1.96 15.08 -3.73
CA ARG A 42 -3.38 14.77 -3.85
C ARG A 42 -3.64 13.33 -3.43
N VAL A 43 -4.35 13.16 -2.32
CA VAL A 43 -4.78 11.85 -1.84
C VAL A 43 -6.30 11.74 -1.91
N LEU A 44 -6.77 10.73 -2.67
CA LEU A 44 -8.19 10.39 -2.80
C LEU A 44 -8.51 9.16 -1.95
N LYS A 45 -9.63 9.21 -1.20
CA LYS A 45 -10.18 8.06 -0.47
C LYS A 45 -11.69 8.05 -0.70
N ASN A 46 -12.26 6.92 -1.10
CA ASN A 46 -13.71 6.81 -1.37
C ASN A 46 -14.26 7.91 -2.31
N LYS A 47 -13.50 8.25 -3.37
CA LYS A 47 -13.80 9.33 -4.33
C LYS A 47 -13.80 10.75 -3.76
N THR A 48 -13.49 10.94 -2.48
CA THR A 48 -13.34 12.27 -1.87
C THR A 48 -11.86 12.63 -1.74
N VAL A 49 -11.56 13.91 -1.91
CA VAL A 49 -10.21 14.46 -1.69
C VAL A 49 -9.98 14.59 -0.20
N GLN A 50 -9.01 13.86 0.33
CA GLN A 50 -8.62 13.90 1.74
C GLN A 50 -7.50 14.90 1.98
N VAL A 51 -6.56 14.97 1.02
CA VAL A 51 -5.41 15.88 1.07
C VAL A 51 -5.27 16.52 -0.29
N TYR A 52 -5.13 17.85 -0.30
CA TYR A 52 -4.77 18.61 -1.49
C TYR A 52 -3.87 19.78 -1.11
N ALA A 53 -2.66 19.82 -1.68
CA ALA A 53 -1.74 20.93 -1.50
C ALA A 53 -0.83 21.09 -2.72
N ARG A 54 -0.39 22.33 -2.98
CA ARG A 54 0.44 22.71 -4.12
C ARG A 54 1.75 23.32 -3.62
N PHE A 55 2.87 22.84 -4.16
CA PHE A 55 4.23 23.24 -3.79
C PHE A 55 4.98 23.70 -5.03
N THR A 56 5.00 25.01 -5.28
CA THR A 56 5.60 25.58 -6.49
C THR A 56 7.11 25.71 -6.33
N ASP A 57 7.86 25.44 -7.38
CA ASP A 57 9.33 25.51 -7.35
C ASP A 57 9.80 26.91 -6.94
N LEU A 58 9.11 27.96 -7.43
CA LEU A 58 9.42 29.36 -7.11
C LEU A 58 9.32 29.64 -5.60
N ARG A 59 8.26 29.15 -4.94
CA ARG A 59 8.02 29.42 -3.51
C ARG A 59 9.03 28.72 -2.60
N PHE A 60 9.49 27.54 -3.01
CA PHE A 60 10.36 26.69 -2.20
C PHE A 60 11.84 26.75 -2.63
N GLY A 61 12.18 27.58 -3.62
CA GLY A 61 13.56 27.78 -4.08
C GLY A 61 14.13 26.61 -4.87
N GLY A 62 13.29 25.94 -5.68
CA GLY A 62 13.70 24.90 -6.63
C GLY A 62 12.87 23.62 -6.57
N THR A 63 12.99 22.81 -7.62
CA THR A 63 12.20 21.57 -7.80
C THR A 63 12.41 20.56 -6.68
N ARG A 64 13.65 20.35 -6.23
CA ARG A 64 13.95 19.43 -5.12
C ARG A 64 13.34 19.90 -3.81
N ARG A 65 13.53 21.17 -3.44
CA ARG A 65 13.00 21.74 -2.18
C ARG A 65 11.48 21.78 -2.15
N ALA A 66 10.84 22.01 -3.29
CA ALA A 66 9.39 21.91 -3.41
C ALA A 66 8.88 20.47 -3.24
N LEU A 67 9.60 19.48 -3.81
CA LEU A 67 9.30 18.07 -3.61
C LEU A 67 9.48 17.67 -2.13
N ASP A 68 10.58 18.08 -1.53
CA ASP A 68 10.90 17.88 -0.11
C ASP A 68 9.76 18.39 0.79
N ALA A 69 9.29 19.63 0.58
CA ALA A 69 8.14 20.16 1.30
C ALA A 69 6.84 19.38 1.06
N ALA A 70 6.60 18.91 -0.17
CA ALA A 70 5.45 18.08 -0.51
C ALA A 70 5.49 16.72 0.21
N ILE A 71 6.68 16.11 0.33
CA ILE A 71 6.89 14.84 1.03
C ILE A 71 6.61 15.01 2.53
N ILE A 72 7.18 16.04 3.16
CA ILE A 72 6.91 16.36 4.57
C ILE A 72 5.41 16.54 4.79
N HIS A 73 4.74 17.31 3.93
CA HIS A 73 3.29 17.51 4.03
C HIS A 73 2.51 16.20 3.90
N LEU A 74 2.88 15.33 2.95
CA LEU A 74 2.23 14.03 2.79
C LEU A 74 2.41 13.14 4.04
N ILE A 75 3.61 13.08 4.61
CA ILE A 75 3.90 12.32 5.84
C ILE A 75 3.02 12.83 6.98
N HIS A 76 3.01 14.15 7.21
CA HIS A 76 2.27 14.77 8.32
C HIS A 76 0.76 14.77 8.11
N SER A 77 0.27 14.62 6.88
CA SER A 77 -1.16 14.46 6.61
C SER A 77 -1.76 13.17 7.19
N GLY A 78 -0.92 12.19 7.56
CA GLY A 78 -1.40 10.87 8.02
C GLY A 78 -1.99 10.00 6.90
N HIS A 79 -1.93 10.44 5.64
CA HIS A 79 -2.47 9.74 4.47
C HIS A 79 -1.38 9.19 3.53
N ALA A 80 -0.11 9.25 3.95
CA ALA A 80 1.01 8.69 3.20
C ALA A 80 0.89 7.17 3.06
N TRP A 81 1.21 6.67 1.86
CA TRP A 81 1.24 5.23 1.60
C TRP A 81 2.60 4.67 2.00
N ARG A 82 2.61 3.76 2.97
CA ARG A 82 3.83 3.12 3.45
C ARG A 82 4.12 1.84 2.69
N ARG A 83 5.39 1.42 2.63
CA ARG A 83 5.82 0.17 1.98
C ARG A 83 5.15 -1.02 2.65
N GLU A 84 5.18 -1.04 3.97
CA GLU A 84 4.53 -2.01 4.86
C GLU A 84 3.00 -2.09 4.74
N ASP A 85 2.34 -1.13 4.07
CA ASP A 85 0.89 -1.26 3.76
C ASP A 85 0.60 -2.36 2.73
N VAL A 86 1.66 -2.90 2.10
CA VAL A 86 1.63 -3.93 1.07
C VAL A 86 2.62 -5.03 1.44
N LEU A 87 2.15 -6.27 1.51
CA LEU A 87 3.02 -7.43 1.62
C LEU A 87 3.27 -7.97 0.20
N GLN A 88 4.48 -7.76 -0.31
CA GLN A 88 4.87 -8.26 -1.63
C GLN A 88 5.21 -9.76 -1.50
N LEU A 89 4.56 -10.63 -2.29
CA LEU A 89 4.86 -12.07 -2.27
C LEU A 89 5.87 -12.44 -3.37
N ASN A 90 5.74 -11.83 -4.53
CA ASN A 90 6.66 -11.94 -5.68
C ASN A 90 6.41 -10.78 -6.65
N GLU A 91 7.04 -10.74 -7.81
CA GLU A 91 6.89 -9.65 -8.80
C GLU A 91 5.42 -9.40 -9.24
N HIS A 92 4.60 -10.46 -9.25
CA HIS A 92 3.25 -10.43 -9.81
C HIS A 92 2.14 -10.44 -8.74
N THR A 93 2.49 -10.62 -7.47
CA THR A 93 1.52 -10.86 -6.40
C THR A 93 1.82 -10.01 -5.18
N ALA A 94 0.82 -9.23 -4.77
CA ALA A 94 0.90 -8.37 -3.60
C ALA A 94 -0.37 -8.47 -2.75
N VAL A 95 -0.24 -8.35 -1.43
CA VAL A 95 -1.36 -8.41 -0.48
C VAL A 95 -1.57 -7.05 0.18
N HIS A 96 -2.82 -6.64 0.29
CA HIS A 96 -3.22 -5.36 0.85
C HIS A 96 -4.33 -5.52 1.87
N TRP A 97 -4.34 -4.65 2.89
CA TRP A 97 -5.51 -4.46 3.74
C TRP A 97 -6.55 -3.59 3.04
N ARG A 98 -7.80 -4.05 2.94
CA ARG A 98 -8.91 -3.34 2.30
C ARG A 98 -10.12 -3.30 3.22
N LYS A 99 -10.72 -2.12 3.40
CA LYS A 99 -12.05 -2.00 4.05
C LYS A 99 -13.11 -2.50 3.08
N ARG A 100 -13.92 -3.48 3.49
CA ARG A 100 -15.13 -3.92 2.78
C ARG A 100 -16.36 -3.67 3.65
N SER A 101 -17.42 -3.16 3.03
CA SER A 101 -18.72 -3.01 3.70
C SER A 101 -19.22 -4.35 4.23
N GLY A 102 -19.78 -4.38 5.45
CA GLY A 102 -20.30 -5.59 6.11
C GLY A 102 -19.26 -6.59 6.61
N VAL A 103 -18.00 -6.53 6.14
CA VAL A 103 -16.93 -7.48 6.51
C VAL A 103 -15.88 -6.84 7.42
N GLY A 104 -15.67 -5.52 7.28
CA GLY A 104 -14.60 -4.80 7.96
C GLY A 104 -13.28 -4.85 7.19
N LEU A 105 -12.16 -4.78 7.90
CA LEU A 105 -10.83 -4.80 7.30
C LEU A 105 -10.43 -6.24 6.92
N CYS A 106 -10.08 -6.46 5.65
CA CYS A 106 -9.64 -7.77 5.15
C CYS A 106 -8.33 -7.69 4.35
N ALA A 107 -7.54 -8.75 4.43
CA ALA A 107 -6.39 -8.96 3.57
C ALA A 107 -6.86 -9.52 2.23
N VAL A 108 -6.37 -8.91 1.15
CA VAL A 108 -6.74 -9.25 -0.22
C VAL A 108 -5.46 -9.31 -1.05
N ALA A 109 -5.25 -10.42 -1.75
CA ALA A 109 -4.16 -10.56 -2.70
C ALA A 109 -4.58 -10.06 -4.08
N TYR A 110 -3.69 -9.36 -4.75
CA TYR A 110 -3.81 -8.95 -6.14
C TYR A 110 -2.74 -9.67 -6.96
N VAL A 111 -3.17 -10.36 -8.02
CA VAL A 111 -2.29 -11.06 -8.96
C VAL A 111 -2.37 -10.34 -10.30
N THR A 112 -1.25 -9.87 -10.82
CA THR A 112 -1.21 -9.22 -12.14
C THR A 112 -1.50 -10.22 -13.24
N SER A 113 -2.24 -9.81 -14.28
CA SER A 113 -2.40 -10.60 -15.49
C SER A 113 -1.17 -10.46 -16.40
N ARG A 114 -0.89 -11.48 -17.22
CA ARG A 114 0.18 -11.46 -18.23
C ARG A 114 -0.12 -10.55 -19.43
N GLY A 115 -1.38 -10.12 -19.63
CA GLY A 115 -1.81 -9.33 -20.79
C GLY A 115 -2.57 -8.05 -20.45
N LEU A 116 -3.19 -7.44 -21.47
CA LEU A 116 -4.09 -6.29 -21.32
C LEU A 116 -5.38 -6.73 -20.61
N GLY A 117 -5.36 -6.69 -19.29
CA GLY A 117 -6.49 -7.12 -18.47
C GLY A 117 -6.37 -6.66 -17.03
N ARG A 118 -7.50 -6.67 -16.33
CA ARG A 118 -7.53 -6.44 -14.88
C ARG A 118 -7.02 -7.72 -14.21
N GLY A 119 -6.00 -7.59 -13.37
CA GLY A 119 -5.51 -8.71 -12.57
C GLY A 119 -6.59 -9.29 -11.64
N GLU A 120 -6.31 -10.46 -11.10
CA GLU A 120 -7.23 -11.16 -10.21
C GLU A 120 -7.09 -10.69 -8.76
N THR A 121 -8.16 -10.85 -7.99
CA THR A 121 -8.24 -10.36 -6.61
C THR A 121 -8.82 -11.45 -5.71
N PHE A 122 -8.01 -11.93 -4.76
CA PHE A 122 -8.36 -13.04 -3.89
C PHE A 122 -8.56 -12.57 -2.45
N PHE A 123 -9.66 -12.99 -1.82
CA PHE A 123 -9.85 -12.77 -0.39
C PHE A 123 -9.03 -13.79 0.41
N LEU A 124 -8.22 -13.31 1.35
CA LEU A 124 -7.41 -14.18 2.21
C LEU A 124 -8.10 -14.40 3.56
N SER A 125 -8.23 -13.32 4.36
CA SER A 125 -8.80 -13.38 5.70
C SER A 125 -9.18 -11.98 6.22
N THR A 126 -9.91 -11.91 7.32
CA THR A 126 -10.18 -10.65 8.01
C THR A 126 -9.05 -10.30 8.97
N TYR A 127 -8.78 -9.00 9.14
CA TYR A 127 -7.72 -8.53 10.03
C TYR A 127 -7.86 -9.09 11.46
N LYS A 128 -9.08 -9.05 12.03
CA LYS A 128 -9.35 -9.59 13.37
C LYS A 128 -8.96 -11.07 13.53
N ARG A 129 -9.15 -11.88 12.49
CA ARG A 129 -8.80 -13.31 12.54
C ARG A 129 -7.29 -13.53 12.46
N VAL A 130 -6.61 -12.82 11.56
CA VAL A 130 -5.14 -12.94 11.42
C VAL A 130 -4.44 -12.38 12.67
N ALA A 131 -4.84 -11.20 13.13
CA ALA A 131 -4.26 -10.55 14.31
C ALA A 131 -4.47 -11.31 15.62
N SER A 132 -5.53 -12.13 15.73
CA SER A 132 -5.76 -12.99 16.90
C SER A 132 -5.08 -14.37 16.81
N GLY A 133 -4.28 -14.62 15.77
CA GLY A 133 -3.63 -15.92 15.52
C GLY A 133 -4.58 -17.03 15.04
N ARG A 134 -5.85 -17.00 15.45
CA ARG A 134 -6.88 -18.00 15.08
C ARG A 134 -7.12 -18.16 13.58
N GLY A 135 -6.77 -17.16 12.78
CA GLY A 135 -6.92 -17.17 11.33
C GLY A 135 -5.65 -17.47 10.55
N LEU A 136 -4.52 -17.71 11.23
CA LEU A 136 -3.20 -17.74 10.58
C LEU A 136 -3.04 -18.96 9.66
N GLU A 137 -3.50 -20.14 10.07
CA GLU A 137 -3.44 -21.35 9.25
C GLU A 137 -4.28 -21.21 7.97
N LYS A 138 -5.50 -20.71 8.09
CA LYS A 138 -6.35 -20.44 6.92
C LYS A 138 -5.77 -19.36 6.01
N PHE A 139 -5.16 -18.33 6.60
CA PHE A 139 -4.48 -17.27 5.86
C PHE A 139 -3.29 -17.84 5.08
N ARG A 140 -2.48 -18.68 5.71
CA ARG A 140 -1.39 -19.43 5.10
C ARG A 140 -1.86 -20.30 3.92
N SER A 141 -2.90 -21.11 4.12
CA SER A 141 -3.48 -21.95 3.04
C SER A 141 -3.88 -21.08 1.85
N ARG A 142 -4.58 -19.97 2.10
CA ARG A 142 -5.00 -19.06 1.03
C ARG A 142 -3.83 -18.38 0.34
N LEU A 143 -2.74 -18.05 1.04
CA LEU A 143 -1.54 -17.51 0.39
C LEU A 143 -0.90 -18.52 -0.57
N VAL A 144 -0.81 -19.79 -0.17
CA VAL A 144 -0.30 -20.87 -1.03
C VAL A 144 -1.16 -21.01 -2.28
N GLU A 145 -2.49 -21.12 -2.10
CA GLU A 145 -3.43 -21.24 -3.22
C GLU A 145 -3.33 -20.05 -4.19
N VAL A 146 -3.18 -18.83 -3.66
CA VAL A 146 -3.02 -17.63 -4.50
C VAL A 146 -1.72 -17.67 -5.31
N LEU A 147 -0.61 -18.13 -4.73
CA LEU A 147 0.66 -18.22 -5.44
C LEU A 147 0.66 -19.36 -6.47
N GLU A 148 -0.05 -20.46 -6.19
CA GLU A 148 -0.29 -21.53 -7.16
C GLU A 148 -1.15 -21.02 -8.32
N SER A 149 -2.26 -20.32 -8.05
CA SER A 149 -3.08 -19.68 -9.09
C SER A 149 -2.30 -18.62 -9.88
N ALA A 150 -1.45 -17.83 -9.23
CA ALA A 150 -0.60 -16.86 -9.91
C ALA A 150 0.37 -17.57 -10.87
N TYR A 151 0.96 -18.70 -10.46
CA TYR A 151 1.82 -19.48 -11.34
C TYR A 151 1.07 -19.93 -12.60
N GLU A 152 -0.14 -20.47 -12.44
CA GLU A 152 -0.98 -20.94 -13.56
C GLU A 152 -1.39 -19.80 -14.49
N ILE A 153 -1.76 -18.63 -13.95
CA ILE A 153 -2.08 -17.43 -14.73
C ILE A 153 -0.91 -17.02 -15.63
N HIS A 154 0.32 -17.15 -15.14
CA HIS A 154 1.52 -16.80 -15.91
C HIS A 154 2.01 -17.95 -16.81
N HIS A 155 1.64 -19.20 -16.51
CA HIS A 155 2.03 -20.43 -17.22
C HIS A 155 0.81 -21.28 -17.63
N PRO A 156 -0.06 -20.77 -18.52
CA PRO A 156 -1.40 -21.33 -18.80
C PRO A 156 -1.43 -22.72 -19.46
N ALA A 157 -0.28 -23.33 -19.73
CA ALA A 157 -0.15 -24.66 -20.34
C ALA A 157 0.39 -25.72 -19.38
N SER A 158 0.51 -25.43 -18.08
CA SER A 158 1.09 -26.36 -17.11
C SER A 158 0.41 -26.22 -15.76
N SER A 159 -0.01 -27.35 -15.18
CA SER A 159 -0.31 -27.42 -13.76
C SER A 159 0.94 -27.10 -12.96
N VAL A 160 0.77 -26.59 -11.73
CA VAL A 160 1.90 -26.24 -10.87
C VAL A 160 2.72 -27.50 -10.56
N PRO A 161 4.00 -27.59 -10.99
CA PRO A 161 4.82 -28.76 -10.71
C PRO A 161 5.01 -28.95 -9.20
N TYR A 162 5.12 -30.20 -8.73
CA TYR A 162 5.26 -30.50 -7.30
C TYR A 162 6.46 -29.79 -6.65
N SER A 163 7.58 -29.65 -7.38
CA SER A 163 8.75 -28.89 -6.93
C SER A 163 8.43 -27.41 -6.67
N MET A 164 7.57 -26.82 -7.51
CA MET A 164 7.10 -25.44 -7.35
C MET A 164 6.11 -25.32 -6.19
N GLN A 165 5.17 -26.24 -6.04
CA GLN A 165 4.25 -26.26 -4.89
C GLN A 165 5.02 -26.33 -3.56
N LYS A 166 6.04 -27.19 -3.49
CA LYS A 166 6.92 -27.30 -2.31
C LYS A 166 7.65 -25.99 -2.02
N ARG A 167 8.21 -25.35 -3.06
CA ARG A 167 8.89 -24.05 -2.94
C ARG A 167 7.94 -22.94 -2.47
N ILE A 168 6.72 -22.89 -3.03
CA ILE A 168 5.69 -21.93 -2.63
C ILE A 168 5.37 -22.09 -1.14
N ARG A 169 5.14 -23.32 -0.67
CA ARG A 169 4.84 -23.59 0.74
C ARG A 169 5.99 -23.15 1.66
N GLN A 170 7.23 -23.49 1.31
CA GLN A 170 8.41 -23.09 2.09
C GLN A 170 8.58 -21.56 2.14
N ASN A 171 8.39 -20.87 1.01
CA ASN A 171 8.48 -19.41 0.97
C ASN A 171 7.38 -18.75 1.83
N ILE A 172 6.16 -19.28 1.81
CA ILE A 172 5.07 -18.77 2.67
C ILE A 172 5.36 -19.05 4.14
N ASP A 173 5.89 -20.22 4.49
CA ASP A 173 6.27 -20.54 5.86
C ASP A 173 7.32 -19.57 6.40
N GLN A 174 8.33 -19.26 5.60
CA GLN A 174 9.35 -18.27 5.93
C GLN A 174 8.75 -16.86 6.04
N LEU A 175 7.93 -16.44 5.06
CA LEU A 175 7.29 -15.13 5.06
C LEU A 175 6.52 -14.86 6.36
N LEU A 176 5.80 -15.86 6.88
CA LEU A 176 4.97 -15.69 8.08
C LEU A 176 5.77 -15.52 9.38
N VAL A 177 7.07 -15.78 9.37
CA VAL A 177 7.97 -15.53 10.50
C VAL A 177 8.89 -14.32 10.29
N ASP A 178 8.95 -13.80 9.07
CA ASP A 178 9.78 -12.65 8.70
C ASP A 178 9.22 -11.31 9.23
N ASP A 179 10.11 -10.33 9.38
CA ASP A 179 9.77 -8.99 9.84
C ASP A 179 8.81 -8.25 8.89
N ASP A 180 8.85 -8.56 7.59
CA ASP A 180 7.93 -7.99 6.60
C ASP A 180 6.47 -8.35 6.90
N PHE A 181 6.20 -9.58 7.36
CA PHE A 181 4.85 -9.96 7.75
C PHE A 181 4.43 -9.29 9.06
N ARG A 182 5.35 -9.11 10.01
CA ARG A 182 5.07 -8.33 11.23
C ARG A 182 4.72 -6.88 10.89
N ALA A 183 5.51 -6.23 10.03
CA ALA A 183 5.25 -4.86 9.57
C ALA A 183 3.90 -4.76 8.83
N PHE A 184 3.55 -5.78 8.03
CA PHE A 184 2.24 -5.85 7.39
C PHE A 184 1.08 -5.98 8.40
N LEU A 185 1.24 -6.74 9.48
CA LEU A 185 0.24 -6.82 10.55
C LEU A 185 0.08 -5.47 11.27
N ASP A 186 1.18 -4.78 11.56
CA ASP A 186 1.16 -3.45 12.18
C ASP A 186 0.49 -2.40 11.28
N ALA A 187 0.71 -2.48 9.97
CA ALA A 187 -0.04 -1.68 8.99
C ALA A 187 -1.54 -1.97 9.03
N GLY A 188 -1.92 -3.25 9.18
CA GLY A 188 -3.29 -3.68 9.38
C GLY A 188 -3.91 -3.07 10.64
N LYS A 189 -3.16 -3.07 11.76
CA LYS A 189 -3.57 -2.47 13.03
C LYS A 189 -3.86 -0.99 12.89
N ARG A 190 -2.89 -0.22 12.39
CA ARG A 190 -3.05 1.23 12.17
C ARG A 190 -4.25 1.55 11.31
N LYS A 191 -4.49 0.75 10.27
CA LYS A 191 -5.66 0.92 9.40
C LYS A 191 -6.96 0.59 10.09
N ALA A 192 -7.00 -0.47 10.91
CA ALA A 192 -8.17 -0.82 11.70
C ALA A 192 -8.51 0.27 12.73
N ASP A 193 -7.50 0.78 13.44
CA ASP A 193 -7.64 1.85 14.43
C ASP A 193 -8.17 3.12 13.77
N HIS A 194 -7.60 3.53 12.64
CA HIS A 194 -8.09 4.68 11.88
C HIS A 194 -9.54 4.50 11.41
N ILE A 195 -9.94 3.30 10.97
CA ILE A 195 -11.34 3.02 10.60
C ILE A 195 -12.26 3.17 11.81
N ALA A 196 -11.88 2.62 12.96
CA ALA A 196 -12.66 2.71 14.18
C ALA A 196 -12.83 4.16 14.66
N VAL A 197 -11.77 4.97 14.59
CA VAL A 197 -11.82 6.40 14.93
C VAL A 197 -12.77 7.15 14.00
N VAL A 198 -12.66 6.95 12.69
CA VAL A 198 -13.55 7.60 11.71
C VAL A 198 -15.01 7.23 11.94
N GLU A 199 -15.31 5.94 12.13
CA GLU A 199 -16.68 5.47 12.41
C GLU A 199 -17.22 6.01 13.74
N TYR A 200 -16.37 6.16 14.75
CA TYR A 200 -16.75 6.77 16.02
C TYR A 200 -17.11 8.25 15.86
N VAL A 201 -16.28 9.03 15.16
CA VAL A 201 -16.53 10.46 14.91
C VAL A 201 -17.80 10.66 14.09
N GLU A 202 -17.98 9.91 12.99
CA GLU A 202 -19.19 9.97 12.15
C GLU A 202 -20.47 9.74 12.98
N ARG A 203 -20.45 8.75 13.87
CA ARG A 203 -21.57 8.44 14.77
C ARG A 203 -21.85 9.55 15.78
N ILE A 204 -20.83 10.24 16.31
CA ILE A 204 -21.04 11.38 17.20
C ILE A 204 -21.66 12.54 16.42
N SER A 205 -21.12 12.86 15.25
CA SER A 205 -21.64 13.97 14.42
C SER A 205 -23.10 13.74 14.00
N GLN A 206 -23.50 12.50 13.73
CA GLN A 206 -24.90 12.15 13.47
C GLN A 206 -25.81 12.31 14.68
N LYS A 207 -25.30 12.06 15.90
CA LYS A 207 -26.07 12.25 17.14
C LYS A 207 -26.19 13.71 17.57
N ALA A 208 -25.26 14.57 17.16
CA ALA A 208 -25.26 16.00 17.48
C ALA A 208 -26.07 16.85 16.49
N GLY A 209 -26.45 16.28 15.34
CA GLY A 209 -27.29 16.92 14.32
C GLY A 209 -28.78 16.54 14.38
N ASN A 210 -29.18 15.75 15.38
CA ASN A 210 -30.56 15.46 15.77
C ASN A 210 -30.81 16.03 17.17
#